data_AF-A0A9D2X9M2-F1
#
_entry.id   AF-A0A9D2X9M2-F1
#
_cell.length_a   1.000
_cell.length_b   1.000
_cell.length_c   1.000
_cell.angle_alpha   90.00
_cell.angle_beta   90.00
_cell.angle_gamma   90.00
#
_symmetry.space_group_name_H-M   'P 1'
#
loop_
_entity.id
_entity.type
_entity.pdbx_description
1 polymer ?
#
loop_
_entity_poly.entity_id
_entity_poly.type
_entity_poly.pdbx_seq_one_letter_code
_entity_poly.pdbx_strand_id
1 'polypeptide(L)'
;MRKLGTIDLEILDLAMTVNGTFNENNLENSELKRLGVGKILDSLASLKDRKFISLNNDGSFSITELAKDILWSNIPIWAKILRLLQIKSCSLKQIIDILRIDEEEILENLERLRKSQFVLMSPQRQEEKVVKIYEILPDGIEEIDKTEENGFDKTKFSGPTPEIEITSLIDEIQAITQSSKLEQSEKNNINEKLSKLKNRLKV
;
A
#
# COMPACT_ATOMS: atom_id res chain seq x y z
N MET A 1 12.11 11.66 -5.81
CA MET A 1 10.66 11.59 -5.50
C MET A 1 10.26 12.74 -4.57
N ARG A 2 9.16 13.44 -4.84
CA ARG A 2 8.57 14.38 -3.86
C ARG A 2 7.78 13.55 -2.85
N LYS A 3 8.47 12.98 -1.86
CA LYS A 3 7.85 12.10 -0.86
C LYS A 3 6.75 12.86 -0.11
N LEU A 4 5.57 12.26 -0.03
CA LEU A 4 4.49 12.72 0.83
C LEU A 4 4.74 12.17 2.24
N GLY A 5 4.65 13.03 3.24
CA GLY A 5 4.53 12.60 4.63
C GLY A 5 3.11 12.12 4.95
N THR A 6 2.93 11.48 6.10
CA THR A 6 1.62 11.03 6.56
C THR A 6 0.62 12.18 6.72
N ILE A 7 1.06 13.33 7.25
CA ILE A 7 0.22 14.52 7.40
C ILE A 7 -0.14 15.12 6.03
N ASP A 8 0.81 15.13 5.10
CA ASP A 8 0.57 15.58 3.73
C ASP A 8 -0.57 14.77 3.10
N LEU A 9 -0.50 13.45 3.23
CA LEU A 9 -1.53 12.54 2.74
C LEU A 9 -2.89 12.81 3.38
N GLU A 10 -2.96 12.99 4.71
CA GLU A 10 -4.23 13.29 5.38
C GLU A 10 -4.87 14.61 4.91
N ILE A 11 -4.06 15.65 4.67
CA ILE A 11 -4.55 16.92 4.12
C ILE A 11 -5.05 16.77 2.68
N LEU A 12 -4.28 16.06 1.84
CA LEU A 12 -4.67 15.84 0.44
C LEU A 12 -5.91 14.94 0.34
N ASP A 13 -6.03 13.94 1.21
CA ASP A 13 -7.20 13.08 1.26
C ASP A 13 -8.44 13.84 1.74
N LEU A 14 -8.31 14.73 2.74
CA LEU A 14 -9.38 15.66 3.12
C LEU A 14 -9.84 16.45 1.90
N ALA A 15 -8.90 17.07 1.15
CA ALA A 15 -9.24 17.81 -0.05
C ALA A 15 -10.05 16.96 -1.04
N MET A 16 -9.63 15.70 -1.26
CA MET A 16 -10.35 14.76 -2.12
C MET A 16 -11.76 14.41 -1.61
N THR A 17 -12.00 14.37 -0.29
CA THR A 17 -13.35 14.16 0.27
C THR A 17 -14.30 15.36 0.07
N VAL A 18 -13.76 16.57 -0.08
CA VAL A 18 -14.54 17.80 -0.26
C VAL A 18 -14.45 18.36 -1.69
N ASN A 19 -14.37 17.47 -2.68
CA ASN A 19 -14.33 17.81 -4.12
C ASN A 19 -13.15 18.70 -4.54
N GLY A 20 -12.03 18.60 -3.84
CA GLY A 20 -10.75 19.18 -4.23
C GLY A 20 -10.46 20.58 -3.69
N THR A 21 -11.44 21.27 -3.08
CA THR A 21 -11.23 22.58 -2.45
C THR A 21 -11.65 22.55 -0.99
N PHE A 22 -10.76 22.99 -0.10
CA PHE A 22 -10.96 22.93 1.35
C PHE A 22 -10.50 24.22 2.03
N ASN A 23 -11.00 24.49 3.23
CA ASN A 23 -10.66 25.66 4.01
C ASN A 23 -10.47 25.31 5.51
N GLU A 24 -10.31 26.34 6.34
CA GLU A 24 -10.15 26.21 7.79
C GLU A 24 -11.28 25.40 8.44
N ASN A 25 -12.54 25.66 8.08
CA ASN A 25 -13.68 24.92 8.63
C ASN A 25 -13.59 23.43 8.29
N ASN A 26 -13.12 23.05 7.10
CA ASN A 26 -12.91 21.63 6.77
C ASN A 26 -11.81 21.00 7.64
N LEU A 27 -10.71 21.72 7.88
CA LEU A 27 -9.60 21.26 8.70
C LEU A 27 -10.01 21.07 10.16
N GLU A 28 -10.73 22.03 10.74
CA GLU A 28 -11.22 21.99 12.12
C GLU A 28 -12.23 20.86 12.37
N ASN A 29 -13.06 20.56 11.37
CA ASN A 29 -14.06 19.50 11.46
C ASN A 29 -13.52 18.11 11.08
N SER A 30 -12.23 18.01 10.74
CA SER A 30 -11.57 16.74 10.42
C SER A 30 -10.74 16.20 11.60
N GLU A 31 -10.23 14.99 11.45
CA GLU A 31 -9.27 14.41 12.40
C GLU A 31 -7.94 15.19 12.45
N LEU A 32 -7.63 16.04 11.46
CA LEU A 32 -6.41 16.86 11.44
C LEU A 32 -6.35 17.85 12.62
N LYS A 33 -7.49 18.23 13.22
CA LYS A 33 -7.54 19.12 14.40
C LYS A 33 -6.64 18.66 15.55
N ARG A 34 -6.41 17.35 15.68
CA ARG A 34 -5.54 16.75 16.71
C ARG A 34 -4.06 17.15 16.58
N LEU A 35 -3.63 17.60 15.40
CA LEU A 35 -2.23 17.97 15.13
C LEU A 35 -1.88 19.36 15.68
N GLY A 36 -2.90 20.20 15.93
CA GLY A 36 -2.74 21.59 16.34
C GLY A 36 -2.44 22.53 15.16
N VAL A 37 -2.81 23.80 15.33
CA VAL A 37 -2.77 24.83 14.26
C VAL A 37 -1.38 24.99 13.65
N GLY A 38 -0.34 25.08 14.47
CA GLY A 38 1.04 25.29 13.98
C GLY A 38 1.50 24.22 12.99
N LYS A 39 1.30 22.93 13.32
CA LYS A 39 1.68 21.82 12.43
C LYS A 39 0.89 21.81 11.13
N ILE A 40 -0.42 22.14 11.20
CA ILE A 40 -1.26 22.22 9.99
C ILE A 40 -0.73 23.34 9.08
N LEU A 41 -0.42 24.53 9.62
CA LEU A 41 0.11 25.64 8.84
C LEU A 41 1.47 25.32 8.21
N ASP A 42 2.37 24.68 8.95
CA ASP A 42 3.67 24.23 8.43
C ASP A 42 3.50 23.24 7.27
N SER A 43 2.58 22.27 7.42
CA SER A 43 2.26 21.31 6.36
C SER A 43 1.61 21.98 5.15
N LEU A 44 0.67 22.91 5.33
CA LEU A 44 0.04 23.66 4.24
C LEU A 44 1.07 24.51 3.48
N ALA A 45 1.97 25.20 4.18
CA ALA A 45 3.05 25.95 3.57
C ALA A 45 3.95 25.03 2.73
N SER A 46 4.37 23.90 3.29
CA SER A 46 5.19 22.90 2.61
C SER A 46 4.49 22.27 1.39
N LEU A 47 3.20 21.96 1.49
CA LEU A 47 2.39 21.44 0.37
C LEU A 47 2.28 22.48 -0.75
N LYS A 48 2.05 23.75 -0.40
CA LYS A 48 1.98 24.86 -1.35
C LYS A 48 3.31 25.07 -2.07
N ASP A 49 4.42 25.09 -1.34
CA ASP A 49 5.76 25.27 -1.92
C ASP A 49 6.15 24.12 -2.86
N ARG A 50 5.74 22.88 -2.53
CA ARG A 50 5.87 21.71 -3.39
C ARG A 50 4.84 21.65 -4.54
N LYS A 51 3.94 22.64 -4.62
CA LYS A 51 2.87 22.79 -5.63
C LYS A 51 1.81 21.68 -5.60
N PHE A 52 1.59 21.08 -4.44
CA PHE A 52 0.54 20.07 -4.24
C PHE A 52 -0.82 20.68 -3.92
N ILE A 53 -0.82 21.91 -3.40
CA ILE A 53 -2.02 22.72 -3.22
C ILE A 53 -1.78 24.14 -3.77
N SER A 54 -2.85 24.84 -4.13
CA SER A 54 -2.86 26.26 -4.47
C SER A 54 -3.73 27.04 -3.49
N LEU A 55 -3.29 28.23 -3.09
CA LEU A 55 -4.08 29.16 -2.30
C LEU A 55 -4.96 30.00 -3.25
N ASN A 56 -6.26 29.98 -3.02
CA ASN A 56 -7.25 30.75 -3.78
C ASN A 56 -7.41 32.16 -3.19
N ASN A 57 -8.04 33.05 -3.95
CA ASN A 57 -8.23 34.46 -3.55
C ASN A 57 -9.13 34.63 -2.32
N ASP A 58 -9.98 33.66 -2.03
CA ASP A 58 -10.90 33.64 -0.88
C ASP A 58 -10.27 33.03 0.39
N GLY A 59 -8.98 32.65 0.34
CA GLY A 59 -8.27 32.01 1.44
C GLY A 59 -8.45 30.49 1.52
N SER A 60 -9.24 29.88 0.63
CA SER A 60 -9.34 28.42 0.52
C SER A 60 -8.14 27.82 -0.22
N PHE A 61 -7.96 26.51 -0.10
CA PHE A 61 -6.92 25.75 -0.79
C PHE A 61 -7.54 24.77 -1.78
N SER A 62 -6.94 24.64 -2.96
CA SER A 62 -7.32 23.61 -3.94
C SER A 62 -6.18 22.61 -4.14
N ILE A 63 -6.51 21.33 -4.18
CA ILE A 63 -5.57 20.27 -4.59
C ILE A 63 -5.21 20.44 -6.07
N THR A 64 -3.92 20.30 -6.39
CA THR A 64 -3.45 20.40 -7.78
C THR A 64 -3.51 19.04 -8.49
N GLU A 65 -3.54 19.06 -9.83
CA GLU A 65 -3.41 17.83 -10.63
C GLU A 65 -2.11 17.08 -10.32
N LEU A 66 -1.02 17.81 -10.04
CA LEU A 66 0.24 17.20 -9.62
C LEU A 66 0.09 16.34 -8.35
N ALA A 67 -0.69 16.80 -7.36
CA ALA A 67 -0.94 16.02 -6.15
C ALA A 67 -1.85 14.82 -6.44
N LYS A 68 -2.88 15.02 -7.27
CA LYS A 68 -3.73 13.93 -7.75
C LYS A 68 -2.91 12.85 -8.45
N ASP A 69 -1.92 13.24 -9.23
CA ASP A 69 -1.12 12.33 -10.03
C ASP A 69 -0.25 11.37 -9.20
N ILE A 70 0.00 11.68 -7.93
CA ILE A 70 0.78 10.80 -7.05
C ILE A 70 0.00 9.54 -6.72
N LEU A 71 -1.27 9.66 -6.31
CA LEU A 71 -2.05 8.55 -5.75
C LEU A 71 -3.34 8.24 -6.51
N TRP A 72 -3.94 9.24 -7.16
CA TRP A 72 -5.27 9.17 -7.77
C TRP A 72 -5.25 9.30 -9.30
N SER A 73 -4.07 9.38 -9.93
CA SER A 73 -3.91 9.32 -11.40
C SER A 73 -4.46 8.03 -11.99
N ASN A 74 -4.53 7.98 -13.33
CA ASN A 74 -4.82 6.78 -14.08
C ASN A 74 -3.62 5.82 -14.16
N ILE A 75 -3.09 5.40 -13.01
CA ILE A 75 -2.05 4.37 -12.89
C ILE A 75 -2.65 3.04 -12.40
N PRO A 76 -1.96 1.91 -12.59
CA PRO A 76 -2.44 0.62 -12.11
C PRO A 76 -2.74 0.58 -10.61
N ILE A 77 -3.76 -0.18 -10.21
CA ILE A 77 -4.25 -0.25 -8.81
C ILE A 77 -3.16 -0.74 -7.86
N TRP A 78 -2.41 -1.77 -8.24
CA TRP A 78 -1.28 -2.26 -7.44
C TRP A 78 -0.26 -1.16 -7.14
N ALA A 79 -0.01 -0.25 -8.09
CA ALA A 79 0.93 0.85 -7.93
C ALA A 79 0.39 1.90 -6.96
N LYS A 80 -0.91 2.21 -7.03
CA LYS A 80 -1.59 3.08 -6.07
C LYS A 80 -1.48 2.53 -4.65
N ILE A 81 -1.70 1.22 -4.49
CA ILE A 81 -1.57 0.53 -3.20
C ILE A 81 -0.14 0.65 -2.68
N LEU A 82 0.88 0.32 -3.49
CA LEU A 82 2.28 0.42 -3.07
C LEU A 82 2.68 1.86 -2.69
N ARG A 83 2.28 2.86 -3.49
CA ARG A 83 2.54 4.28 -3.17
C ARG A 83 1.90 4.71 -1.85
N LEU A 84 0.66 4.28 -1.60
CA LEU A 84 -0.02 4.53 -0.33
C LEU A 84 0.74 3.89 0.83
N LEU A 85 1.11 2.61 0.70
CA LEU A 85 1.82 1.85 1.72
C LEU A 85 3.25 2.33 1.97
N GLN A 86 3.88 2.97 0.98
CA GLN A 86 5.17 3.66 1.14
C GLN A 86 5.07 4.90 2.04
N ILE A 87 3.90 5.54 2.10
CA ILE A 87 3.65 6.72 2.95
C ILE A 87 3.27 6.29 4.37
N LYS A 88 2.40 5.28 4.51
CA LYS A 88 1.94 4.76 5.80
C LYS A 88 1.40 3.34 5.67
N SER A 89 1.53 2.57 6.73
CA SER A 89 0.80 1.30 6.86
C SER A 89 -0.71 1.55 6.98
N CYS A 90 -1.51 0.67 6.39
CA CYS A 90 -2.96 0.85 6.29
C CYS A 90 -3.71 -0.47 6.52
N SER A 91 -4.89 -0.37 7.10
CA SER A 91 -5.91 -1.43 7.02
C SER A 91 -6.58 -1.47 5.64
N LEU A 92 -7.25 -2.58 5.32
CA LEU A 92 -8.05 -2.70 4.09
C LEU A 92 -9.04 -1.53 3.93
N LYS A 93 -9.77 -1.22 5.00
CA LYS A 93 -10.73 -0.11 5.02
C LYS A 93 -10.07 1.22 4.67
N GLN A 94 -8.91 1.52 5.26
CA GLN A 94 -8.18 2.76 4.96
C GLN A 94 -7.70 2.81 3.51
N ILE A 95 -7.29 1.68 2.93
CA ILE A 95 -6.88 1.63 1.51
C ILE A 95 -8.07 1.95 0.61
N ILE A 96 -9.23 1.34 0.87
CA ILE A 96 -10.48 1.57 0.14
C ILE A 96 -10.89 3.04 0.25
N ASP A 97 -10.95 3.57 1.48
CA ASP A 97 -11.40 4.94 1.75
C ASP A 97 -10.49 5.98 1.06
N ILE A 98 -9.17 5.80 1.14
CA ILE A 98 -8.20 6.75 0.56
C ILE A 98 -8.16 6.62 -0.96
N LEU A 99 -8.06 5.41 -1.51
CA LEU A 99 -7.91 5.23 -2.95
C LEU A 99 -9.22 5.40 -3.71
N ARG A 100 -10.37 5.29 -3.02
CA ARG A 100 -11.73 5.37 -3.60
C ARG A 100 -11.92 4.33 -4.71
N ILE A 101 -11.46 3.11 -4.44
CA ILE A 101 -11.52 1.93 -5.33
C ILE A 101 -12.33 0.84 -4.61
N ASP A 102 -13.04 0.04 -5.39
CA ASP A 102 -13.86 -1.07 -4.89
C ASP A 102 -13.04 -2.08 -4.05
N GLU A 103 -13.68 -2.64 -3.03
CA GLU A 103 -13.07 -3.60 -2.11
C GLU A 103 -12.54 -4.85 -2.82
N GLU A 104 -13.29 -5.39 -3.79
CA GLU A 104 -12.90 -6.61 -4.53
C GLU A 104 -11.62 -6.37 -5.34
N GLU A 105 -11.55 -5.23 -6.04
CA GLU A 105 -10.37 -4.84 -6.81
C GLU A 105 -9.14 -4.62 -5.93
N ILE A 106 -9.32 -4.00 -4.76
CA ILE A 106 -8.24 -3.82 -3.77
C ILE A 106 -7.78 -5.16 -3.22
N LEU A 107 -8.70 -6.06 -2.85
CA LEU A 107 -8.37 -7.38 -2.32
C LEU A 107 -7.61 -8.24 -3.33
N GLU A 108 -8.03 -8.25 -4.59
CA GLU A 108 -7.34 -8.98 -5.65
C GLU A 108 -5.89 -8.49 -5.81
N ASN A 109 -5.70 -7.17 -5.89
CA ASN A 109 -4.36 -6.59 -6.03
C ASN A 109 -3.50 -6.79 -4.78
N LEU A 110 -4.05 -6.66 -3.58
CA LEU A 110 -3.34 -6.92 -2.33
C LEU A 110 -2.87 -8.37 -2.24
N GLU A 111 -3.70 -9.33 -2.67
CA GLU A 111 -3.32 -10.74 -2.66
C GLU A 111 -2.19 -11.02 -3.67
N ARG A 112 -2.23 -10.40 -4.86
CA ARG A 112 -1.14 -10.47 -5.84
C ARG A 112 0.15 -9.87 -5.28
N LEU A 113 0.08 -8.69 -4.68
CA LEU A 113 1.22 -8.01 -4.06
C LEU A 113 1.81 -8.82 -2.88
N ARG A 114 0.94 -9.45 -2.07
CA ARG A 114 1.34 -10.33 -0.97
C ARG A 114 2.05 -11.57 -1.48
N LYS A 115 1.50 -12.22 -2.51
CA LYS A 115 2.13 -13.38 -3.15
C LYS A 115 3.50 -12.98 -3.69
N SER A 116 3.61 -11.84 -4.39
CA SER A 116 4.89 -11.30 -4.90
C SER A 116 5.87 -10.81 -3.82
N GLN A 117 5.57 -10.96 -2.52
CA GLN A 117 6.39 -10.47 -1.41
C GLN A 117 6.63 -8.95 -1.41
N PHE A 118 5.75 -8.17 -2.04
CA PHE A 118 5.84 -6.70 -2.05
C PHE A 118 5.10 -6.08 -0.86
N VAL A 119 4.15 -6.81 -0.27
CA VAL A 119 3.35 -6.36 0.87
C VAL A 119 3.27 -7.46 1.91
N LEU A 120 3.47 -7.08 3.17
CA LEU A 120 3.22 -7.92 4.34
C LEU A 120 1.84 -7.58 4.92
N MET A 121 1.11 -8.61 5.35
CA MET A 121 -0.08 -8.45 6.17
C MET A 121 0.21 -8.92 7.59
N SER A 122 0.00 -8.03 8.57
CA SER A 122 0.16 -8.33 10.00
C SER A 122 -1.16 -8.07 10.76
N PRO A 123 -1.59 -8.98 11.64
CA PRO A 123 -2.71 -8.72 12.53
C PRO A 123 -2.25 -7.80 13.67
N GLN A 124 -2.94 -6.67 13.87
CA GLN A 124 -2.68 -5.74 14.97
C GLN A 124 -3.92 -5.59 15.84
N ARG A 125 -3.72 -5.44 17.16
CA ARG A 125 -4.81 -5.13 18.09
C ARG A 125 -5.02 -3.62 18.14
N GLN A 126 -6.19 -3.17 17.75
CA GLN A 126 -6.64 -1.78 17.86
C GLN A 126 -8.01 -1.76 18.53
N GLU A 127 -8.16 -1.00 19.62
CA GLU A 127 -9.45 -0.82 20.32
C GLU A 127 -10.19 -2.16 20.55
N GLU A 128 -9.46 -3.13 21.10
CA GLU A 128 -9.93 -4.49 21.42
C GLU A 128 -10.28 -5.40 20.22
N LYS A 129 -10.15 -4.92 18.98
CA LYS A 129 -10.35 -5.70 17.75
C LYS A 129 -9.03 -6.06 17.08
N VAL A 130 -8.99 -7.22 16.42
CA VAL A 130 -7.87 -7.60 15.56
C VAL A 130 -8.14 -7.07 14.16
N VAL A 131 -7.29 -6.16 13.70
CA VAL A 131 -7.36 -5.53 12.38
C VAL A 131 -6.15 -5.98 11.57
N LYS A 132 -6.37 -6.36 10.30
CA LYS A 132 -5.28 -6.65 9.36
C LYS A 132 -4.67 -5.34 8.88
N ILE A 133 -3.37 -5.17 9.09
CA ILE A 133 -2.58 -4.02 8.62
C ILE A 133 -1.63 -4.51 7.53
N TYR A 134 -1.57 -3.73 6.45
CA TYR A 134 -0.72 -3.97 5.31
C TYR A 134 0.46 -2.99 5.34
N GLU A 135 1.64 -3.52 5.05
CA GLU A 135 2.91 -2.79 5.07
C GLU A 135 3.69 -3.12 3.80
N ILE A 136 4.29 -2.11 3.18
CA ILE A 136 5.15 -2.34 2.02
C ILE A 136 6.47 -2.98 2.47
N LEU A 137 6.95 -3.93 1.67
CA LEU A 137 8.25 -4.59 1.85
C LEU A 137 9.30 -3.93 0.95
N PRO A 138 10.62 -4.13 1.22
CA PRO A 138 11.69 -3.54 0.41
C PRO A 138 11.55 -3.80 -1.09
N ASP A 139 11.17 -5.02 -1.49
CA ASP A 139 11.00 -5.40 -2.89
C ASP A 139 9.87 -4.59 -3.57
N GLY A 140 8.80 -4.28 -2.83
CA GLY A 140 7.73 -3.41 -3.30
C GLY A 140 8.16 -1.95 -3.48
N ILE A 141 9.07 -1.47 -2.63
CA ILE A 141 9.68 -0.12 -2.75
C ILE A 141 10.55 -0.07 -4.00
N GLU A 142 11.38 -1.08 -4.22
CA GLU A 142 12.25 -1.14 -5.40
C GLU A 142 11.44 -1.20 -6.69
N GLU A 143 10.35 -1.99 -6.70
CA GLU A 143 9.47 -2.09 -7.87
C GLU A 143 8.81 -0.76 -8.20
N ILE A 144 8.26 -0.05 -7.21
CA ILE A 144 7.64 1.26 -7.49
C ILE A 144 8.68 2.27 -7.97
N ASP A 145 9.86 2.32 -7.36
CA ASP A 145 10.94 3.22 -7.77
C ASP A 145 11.37 2.96 -9.23
N LYS A 146 11.49 1.69 -9.64
CA LYS A 146 11.78 1.32 -11.05
C LYS A 146 10.69 1.79 -12.02
N THR A 147 9.43 1.71 -11.63
CA THR A 147 8.31 2.12 -12.49
C THR A 147 8.24 3.64 -12.67
N GLU A 148 8.73 4.42 -11.70
CA GLU A 148 8.82 5.88 -11.83
C GLU A 148 9.89 6.30 -12.83
N GLU A 149 10.98 5.54 -12.94
CA GLU A 149 12.04 5.79 -13.93
C GLU A 149 11.67 5.31 -15.34
N ASN A 150 11.02 4.14 -15.44
CA ASN A 150 10.83 3.44 -16.70
C ASN A 150 9.42 3.54 -17.29
N GLY A 151 8.46 4.05 -16.51
CA GLY A 151 7.03 4.07 -16.82
C GLY A 151 6.33 2.74 -16.55
N PHE A 152 5.03 2.81 -16.27
CA PHE A 152 4.16 1.65 -16.00
C PHE A 152 3.93 0.75 -17.22
N ASP A 153 4.13 1.27 -18.44
CA ASP A 153 3.90 0.51 -19.68
C ASP A 153 4.97 -0.56 -19.95
N LYS A 154 6.18 -0.37 -19.40
CA LYS A 154 7.31 -1.30 -19.57
C LYS A 154 7.39 -2.35 -18.45
N THR A 155 6.69 -2.11 -17.36
CA THR A 155 6.64 -2.94 -16.15
C THR A 155 5.27 -3.60 -16.08
N LYS A 156 5.06 -4.62 -16.93
CA LYS A 156 3.87 -5.47 -16.78
C LYS A 156 4.00 -6.23 -15.46
N PHE A 157 3.34 -5.75 -14.42
CA PHE A 157 3.14 -6.50 -13.19
C PHE A 157 2.39 -7.80 -13.52
N SER A 158 3.14 -8.87 -13.75
CA SER A 158 2.62 -10.18 -14.18
C SER A 158 2.08 -11.01 -13.02
N GLY A 159 2.01 -10.44 -11.80
CA GLY A 159 1.76 -11.22 -10.59
C GLY A 159 3.04 -11.83 -10.02
N PRO A 160 2.95 -12.75 -9.06
CA PRO A 160 4.12 -13.44 -8.50
C PRO A 160 4.94 -14.09 -9.62
N THR A 161 6.27 -14.01 -9.52
CA THR A 161 7.11 -14.72 -10.49
C THR A 161 6.86 -16.24 -10.35
N PRO A 162 7.08 -17.03 -11.41
CA PRO A 162 6.88 -18.48 -11.35
C PRO A 162 7.57 -19.13 -10.14
N GLU A 163 8.74 -18.63 -9.77
CA GLU A 163 9.52 -19.11 -8.62
C GLU A 163 8.79 -18.87 -7.29
N ILE A 164 8.13 -17.72 -7.15
CA ILE A 164 7.36 -17.36 -5.95
C ILE A 164 6.07 -18.17 -5.87
N GLU A 165 5.36 -18.37 -6.98
CA GLU A 165 4.17 -19.24 -7.04
C GLU A 165 4.51 -20.68 -6.68
N ILE A 166 5.57 -21.24 -7.27
CA ILE A 166 6.04 -22.59 -6.97
C ILE A 166 6.42 -22.70 -5.50
N THR A 167 7.06 -21.67 -4.93
CA THR A 167 7.42 -21.65 -3.51
C THR A 167 6.19 -21.64 -2.60
N SER A 168 5.15 -20.88 -2.94
CA SER A 168 3.87 -20.89 -2.21
C SER A 168 3.18 -22.25 -2.27
N LEU A 169 3.18 -22.90 -3.44
CA LEU A 169 2.63 -24.25 -3.60
C LEU A 169 3.41 -25.28 -2.76
N ILE A 170 4.74 -25.15 -2.69
CA ILE A 170 5.58 -25.99 -1.82
C ILE A 170 5.17 -25.82 -0.36
N ASP A 171 4.95 -24.59 0.10
CA ASP A 171 4.59 -24.30 1.50
C ASP A 171 3.19 -24.82 1.86
N GLU A 172 2.23 -24.71 0.94
CA GLU A 172 0.90 -25.33 1.09
C GLU A 172 0.99 -26.86 1.20
N ILE A 173 1.78 -27.51 0.33
CA ILE A 173 1.99 -28.97 0.39
C ILE A 173 2.66 -29.37 1.70
N GLN A 174 3.62 -28.58 2.22
CA GLN A 174 4.22 -28.84 3.53
C GLN A 174 3.20 -28.77 4.66
N ALA A 175 2.32 -27.76 4.67
CA ALA A 175 1.26 -27.62 5.67
C ALA A 175 0.25 -28.79 5.64
N ILE A 176 -0.16 -29.22 4.44
CA ILE A 176 -1.03 -30.39 4.24
C ILE A 176 -0.33 -31.67 4.70
N THR A 177 0.94 -31.85 4.35
CA THR A 177 1.73 -33.03 4.72
C THR A 177 1.84 -33.13 6.25
N GLN A 178 2.09 -32.02 6.93
CA GLN A 178 2.24 -31.99 8.38
C GLN A 178 0.94 -32.39 9.10
N SER A 179 -0.21 -31.96 8.59
CA SER A 179 -1.55 -32.26 9.13
C SER A 179 -2.14 -33.61 8.69
N SER A 180 -1.51 -34.29 7.72
CA SER A 180 -1.96 -35.59 7.22
C SER A 180 -1.75 -36.75 8.21
N LYS A 181 -2.43 -37.88 7.99
CA LYS A 181 -2.28 -39.12 8.77
C LYS A 181 -1.10 -40.02 8.32
N LEU A 182 -0.18 -39.51 7.50
CA LEU A 182 1.00 -40.24 7.04
C LEU A 182 1.95 -40.60 8.19
N GLU A 183 2.77 -41.62 7.99
CA GLU A 183 3.82 -41.95 8.96
C GLU A 183 4.87 -40.84 9.05
N GLN A 184 5.46 -40.65 10.23
CA GLN A 184 6.42 -39.56 10.45
C GLN A 184 7.66 -39.68 9.56
N SER A 185 8.08 -40.91 9.25
CA SER A 185 9.16 -41.22 8.30
C SER A 185 8.84 -40.70 6.89
N GLU A 186 7.61 -40.89 6.42
CA GLU A 186 7.12 -40.42 5.12
C GLU A 186 7.00 -38.91 5.06
N LYS A 187 6.47 -38.28 6.13
CA LYS A 187 6.41 -36.81 6.26
C LYS A 187 7.78 -36.18 6.17
N ASN A 188 8.77 -36.74 6.87
CA ASN A 188 10.14 -36.25 6.85
C ASN A 188 10.75 -36.35 5.43
N ASN A 189 10.52 -37.44 4.72
CA ASN A 189 11.01 -37.64 3.35
C ASN A 189 10.38 -36.64 2.36
N ILE A 190 9.07 -36.39 2.46
CA ILE A 190 8.36 -35.39 1.65
C ILE A 190 8.92 -33.99 1.94
N ASN A 191 9.05 -33.61 3.22
CA ASN A 191 9.57 -32.31 3.61
C ASN A 191 11.02 -32.08 3.15
N GLU A 192 11.86 -33.11 3.18
CA GLU A 192 13.25 -33.03 2.70
C GLU A 192 13.30 -32.77 1.18
N LYS A 193 12.46 -33.47 0.40
CA LYS A 193 12.36 -33.27 -1.06
C LYS A 193 11.83 -31.88 -1.41
N LEU A 194 10.79 -31.42 -0.72
CA LEU A 194 10.23 -30.07 -0.89
C LEU A 194 11.23 -28.97 -0.53
N SER A 195 12.01 -29.17 0.54
CA SER A 195 13.08 -28.24 0.93
C SER A 195 14.20 -28.18 -0.12
N LYS A 196 14.56 -29.31 -0.74
CA LYS A 196 15.53 -29.35 -1.85
C LYS A 196 15.01 -28.60 -3.08
N LEU A 197 13.72 -28.71 -3.42
CA LEU A 197 13.10 -27.96 -4.50
C LEU A 197 13.12 -26.45 -4.21
N LYS A 198 12.72 -26.06 -2.99
CA LYS A 198 12.72 -24.66 -2.55
C LYS A 198 14.12 -24.04 -2.60
N ASN A 199 15.16 -24.77 -2.22
CA ASN A 199 16.55 -24.32 -2.30
C ASN A 199 17.07 -24.17 -3.73
N ARG A 200 16.48 -24.85 -4.73
CA ARG A 200 16.82 -24.66 -6.15
C ARG A 200 16.12 -23.47 -6.80
N LEU A 201 15.05 -22.98 -6.19
CA LEU A 201 14.26 -21.84 -6.66
C LEU A 201 14.78 -20.50 -6.12
N LYS A 202 15.41 -20.50 -4.94
CA LYS A 202 16.16 -19.35 -4.42
C LYS A 202 17.53 -19.29 -5.13
N VAL A 203 17.58 -18.63 -6.30
CA VAL A 203 18.84 -18.25 -6.97
C VAL A 203 19.40 -16.99 -6.34
#